data_AF-A0AAJ1EV78-F1
#
_entry.id   AF-A0AAJ1EV78-F1
#
_cell.length_a   1.000
_cell.length_b   1.000
_cell.length_c   1.000
_cell.angle_alpha   90.00
_cell.angle_beta   90.00
_cell.angle_gamma   90.00
#
_symmetry.space_group_name_H-M   'P 1'
#
loop_
_entity.id
_entity.type
_entity.pdbx_description
1 polymer ?
#
loop_
_entity_poly.entity_id
_entity_poly.type
_entity_poly.pdbx_seq_one_letter_code
_entity_poly.pdbx_strand_id
1 'polypeptide(L)' 'MKIYYKGFLCNLAPYRVMGEDRHALFPITQSNDPIFYEEFDEVHYGLWAKVLTDEEYQEIVDAVTKNE' A
#
# COMPACT_ATOMS: atom_id res chain seq x y z
N MET A 1 -4.13 9.42 0.42
CA MET A 1 -3.15 9.97 1.39
C MET A 1 -1.75 9.49 0.99
N LYS A 2 -0.69 10.28 1.19
CA LYS A 2 0.70 9.81 0.95
C LYS A 2 1.31 9.33 2.25
N ILE A 3 1.97 8.17 2.24
CA ILE A 3 2.61 7.58 3.41
C ILE A 3 3.97 6.97 3.06
N TYR A 4 4.87 6.89 4.03
CA TYR A 4 6.08 6.07 3.92
C TYR A 4 5.83 4.71 4.57
N TYR A 5 5.81 3.65 3.78
CA TYR A 5 5.64 2.27 4.24
C TYR A 5 6.93 1.49 3.97
N LYS A 6 7.59 1.01 5.04
CA LYS A 6 8.83 0.22 4.96
C LYS A 6 9.90 0.80 4.02
N GLY A 7 10.04 2.12 3.99
CA GLY A 7 11.01 2.84 3.14
C GLY A 7 10.49 3.25 1.76
N PHE A 8 9.27 2.87 1.39
CA PHE A 8 8.64 3.23 0.11
C PHE A 8 7.60 4.33 0.27
N LEU A 9 7.69 5.37 -0.55
CA LEU A 9 6.65 6.38 -0.64
C LEU A 9 5.46 5.81 -1.42
N CYS A 10 4.31 5.76 -0.78
CA CYS A 10 3.10 5.13 -1.29
C CYS A 10 1.90 6.09 -1.25
N ASN A 11 0.95 5.87 -2.18
CA ASN A 11 -0.40 6.40 -2.07
C ASN A 11 -1.30 5.36 -1.41
N LEU A 12 -1.94 5.74 -0.30
CA LEU A 12 -3.05 5.00 0.28
C LEU A 12 -4.35 5.41 -0.42
N ALA A 13 -4.99 4.45 -1.10
CA ALA A 13 -6.20 4.63 -1.89
C ALA A 13 -6.99 3.31 -1.97
N PRO A 14 -8.29 3.35 -2.30
CA PRO A 14 -9.07 2.13 -2.50
C PRO A 14 -8.64 1.39 -3.78
N TYR A 15 -8.69 0.06 -3.73
CA TYR A 15 -8.51 -0.87 -4.83
C TYR A 15 -9.67 -1.85 -4.87
N ARG A 16 -10.21 -2.12 -6.06
CA ARG A 16 -11.40 -2.97 -6.20
C ARG A 16 -11.02 -4.43 -6.38
N VAL A 17 -11.36 -5.27 -5.41
CA VAL A 17 -11.13 -6.72 -5.42
C VAL A 17 -12.47 -7.43 -5.45
N MET A 18 -12.72 -8.26 -6.47
CA MET A 18 -13.98 -9.02 -6.60
C MET A 18 -15.25 -8.17 -6.50
N GLY A 19 -15.18 -6.90 -6.90
CA GLY A 19 -16.30 -5.97 -6.85
C GLY A 19 -16.42 -5.13 -5.57
N GLU A 20 -15.62 -5.42 -4.54
CA GLU A 20 -15.56 -4.69 -3.26
C GLU A 20 -14.36 -3.74 -3.22
N ASP A 21 -14.54 -2.57 -2.62
CA ASP A 21 -13.43 -1.63 -2.39
C ASP A 21 -12.65 -2.05 -1.14
N ARG A 22 -11.33 -2.23 -1.31
CA ARG A 22 -10.37 -2.57 -0.24
C ARG A 22 -9.31 -1.48 -0.15
N HIS A 23 -8.80 -1.19 1.03
CA HIS A 23 -7.69 -0.25 1.17
C HIS A 23 -6.41 -0.85 0.60
N ALA A 24 -5.63 -0.06 -0.14
CA ALA A 24 -4.39 -0.53 -0.73
C ALA A 24 -3.30 0.55 -0.74
N LEU A 25 -2.06 0.10 -0.71
CA LEU A 25 -0.88 0.93 -0.93
C LEU A 25 -0.39 0.76 -2.36
N PHE A 26 -0.24 1.90 -3.04
CA PHE A 26 0.35 1.97 -4.37
C PHE A 26 1.70 2.67 -4.28
N PRO A 27 2.83 1.97 -4.46
CA PRO A 27 4.13 2.60 -4.46
C PRO A 27 4.23 3.62 -5.59
N ILE A 28 4.78 4.80 -5.31
CA ILE A 28 4.91 5.87 -6.33
C ILE A 28 5.96 5.50 -7.38
N THR A 29 6.98 4.72 -6.97
CA THR A 29 8.05 4.25 -7.84
C THR A 29 8.31 2.78 -7.57
N GLN A 30 8.50 2.00 -8.63
CA GLN A 30 9.02 0.65 -8.51
C GLN A 30 10.47 0.68 -8.01
N SER A 31 10.84 -0.32 -7.21
CA SER A 31 12.20 -0.52 -6.73
C SER A 31 12.72 -1.89 -7.17
N ASN A 32 14.04 -2.02 -7.30
CA ASN A 32 14.71 -3.31 -7.47
C ASN A 32 15.09 -3.96 -6.13
N ASP A 33 14.77 -3.32 -5.01
CA ASP A 33 14.96 -3.89 -3.68
C ASP A 33 14.07 -5.14 -3.51
N PRO A 34 14.62 -6.31 -3.10
CA PRO A 34 13.83 -7.52 -2.88
C PRO A 34 12.60 -7.31 -1.99
N ILE A 35 12.69 -6.45 -0.97
CA ILE A 35 11.57 -6.17 -0.07
C ILE A 35 10.38 -5.54 -0.81
N PHE A 36 10.59 -4.88 -1.95
CA PHE A 36 9.50 -4.38 -2.78
C PHE A 36 8.61 -5.52 -3.28
N TYR A 37 9.23 -6.59 -3.80
CA TYR A 37 8.49 -7.73 -4.36
C TYR A 37 7.93 -8.67 -3.30
N GLU A 38 8.36 -8.54 -2.04
CA GLU A 38 7.76 -9.23 -0.89
C GLU A 38 6.50 -8.52 -0.37
N GLU A 39 6.46 -7.18 -0.48
CA GLU A 39 5.38 -6.37 0.07
C GLU A 39 4.29 -6.03 -0.93
N PHE A 40 4.62 -5.93 -2.22
CA PHE A 40 3.71 -5.50 -3.27
C PHE A 40 3.52 -6.59 -4.33
N ASP A 41 2.28 -6.82 -4.72
CA ASP A 41 1.91 -7.72 -5.81
C ASP A 41 1.58 -6.93 -7.08
N GLU A 42 1.84 -7.51 -8.25
CA GLU A 42 1.36 -6.96 -9.52
C GLU A 42 -0.13 -7.24 -9.66
N VAL A 43 -0.95 -6.20 -9.50
CA VAL A 43 -2.42 -6.33 -9.48
C VAL A 43 -3.05 -6.03 -10.84
N HIS A 44 -2.40 -5.24 -11.71
CA HIS A 44 -2.90 -4.93 -13.05
C HIS A 44 -1.84 -4.32 -14.00
N TYR A 45 -1.37 -5.07 -15.01
CA TYR A 45 -0.50 -4.58 -16.10
C TYR A 45 0.58 -3.56 -15.66
N GLY A 46 1.51 -3.99 -14.80
CA GLY A 46 2.58 -3.16 -14.25
C GLY A 46 2.17 -2.25 -13.09
N LEU A 47 0.89 -2.26 -12.69
CA LEU A 47 0.44 -1.65 -11.44
C LEU A 47 0.73 -2.61 -10.29
N TRP A 48 1.60 -2.16 -9.39
CA TRP A 48 1.92 -2.85 -8.15
C TRP A 48 1.10 -2.29 -7.01
N ALA A 49 0.59 -3.14 -6.13
CA ALA A 49 -0.13 -2.71 -4.95
C ALA A 49 -0.02 -3.73 -3.82
N LYS A 50 -0.14 -3.25 -2.59
CA LYS A 50 -0.41 -4.08 -1.43
C LYS A 50 -1.84 -3.85 -1.01
N VAL A 51 -2.71 -4.85 -1.19
CA VAL A 51 -4.05 -4.80 -0.61
C VAL A 51 -3.92 -5.06 0.88
N LEU A 52 -4.45 -4.14 1.69
CA LEU A 52 -4.32 -4.15 3.13
C LEU A 52 -5.46 -4.96 3.76
N THR A 53 -5.14 -5.68 4.84
CA THR A 53 -6.18 -6.10 5.79
C THR A 53 -6.69 -4.89 6.59
N ASP A 54 -7.82 -5.07 7.27
CA ASP A 54 -8.37 -4.03 8.13
C ASP A 54 -7.41 -3.70 9.29
N GLU A 55 -6.71 -4.71 9.83
CA GLU A 55 -5.68 -4.49 10.86
C GLU A 55 -4.50 -3.67 10.32
N GLU A 56 -3.94 -4.05 9.16
CA GLU A 56 -2.81 -3.33 8.55
C GLU A 56 -3.17 -1.88 8.24
N TYR A 57 -4.39 -1.65 7.74
CA TYR A 57 -4.89 -0.31 7.49
C TYR A 57 -4.97 0.51 8.78
N GLN A 58 -5.53 -0.07 9.84
CA GLN A 58 -5.63 0.64 11.13
C GLN A 58 -4.26 0.96 11.71
N GLU A 59 -3.29 0.03 11.64
CA GLU A 59 -1.92 0.27 12.08
C GLU A 59 -1.27 1.44 11.33
N ILE A 60 -1.47 1.51 10.01
CA ILE A 60 -0.97 2.59 9.17
C ILE A 60 -1.62 3.93 9.54
N VAL A 61 -2.94 3.97 9.69
CA VAL A 61 -3.67 5.19 10.04
C VAL A 61 -3.29 5.69 11.44
N ASP A 62 -3.16 4.77 12.41
CA ASP A 62 -2.70 5.10 13.76
C ASP A 62 -1.28 5.65 13.77
N ALA A 63 -0.38 5.08 12.96
CA ALA A 63 0.99 5.54 12.84
C ALA A 63 1.06 6.95 12.21
N VAL A 64 0.22 7.25 11.22
CA VAL A 64 0.17 8.60 10.62
C VAL A 64 -0.37 9.62 11.62
N THR A 65 -1.50 9.31 12.26
CA THR A 65 -2.19 10.25 13.17
C THR A 65 -1.46 10.48 14.49
N LYS A 66 -0.64 9.54 14.98
CA LYS A 66 0.22 9.74 16.17
C LYS A 66 1.47 10.59 15.88
N ASN A 67 1.83 10.74 14.62
CA ASN A 67 3.00 11.51 14.18
C ASN A 67 2.64 12.93 13.70
N GLU A 68 1.36 13.31 13.77
CA GLU A 68 0.85 14.69 13.56
C GLU A 68 0.56 15.38 14.90
#